data_AF-A0A949FH84-F1
#
_entry.id   AF-A0A949FH84-F1
#
_cell.length_a   1.000
_cell.length_b   1.000
_cell.length_c   1.000
_cell.angle_alpha   90.00
_cell.angle_beta   90.00
_cell.angle_gamma   90.00
#
_symmetry.space_group_name_H-M   'P 1'
#
loop_
_entity.id
_entity.type
_entity.pdbx_description
1 polymer ?
#
loop_
_entity_poly.entity_id
_entity_poly.type
_entity_poly.pdbx_seq_one_letter_code
_entity_poly.pdbx_strand_id
1 'polypeptide(L)'
;MQLIKKQELNKIIKENFNCEFAIKHDGLYLIEIIASCKSWKQNLKKLRSFFKDDDLTIKIDEIEFPKLNGKRGLFDGEVAWNGNNLNGFFKTNIFVVNLKRGDHTIQFLNNQKPYLQSIKILKAENVEKITYIPTENNPAQDGDRRQWMNIILVDLPLKNLLIKAKANKHSRDSDDIKLIIDNKIQHNTESKLHKYWYWRGRALSGEEKEFNKEVNLPKGLHYIELWADRMPFLYRVEMELGNMDVEQDRKIIQQYDMYKGVGGKENYNRFDNEIKEAVDFWNNVFAKQEYPPKELLDYNLVKAMIYKESRIGYYKSEYYKAYPDVMQVGDTNNPALNSLRGVSGYDANEFVSKNKKDHISYNFPEEWLPVKVENPKESIFWGVRWLYNKAQKYYGAGVDYNNPPFDREWKPWEQAIIDYNGSPKKYEYQKEIWEIYKNGVDPDGNILWKKNDSGFSLIKMLIVIGLLISSSLIWLYFLVKVNNLIDNCVCAETAVLSEISRNTQYGEFNYSAEEHELIRAIFLRDLEQYKKDKYHYGDVFKNTIDECQKSNCDLEYIITGYYDDLVKYTRSNK
;
A
#
# COMPACT_ATOMS: atom_id res chain seq x y z
N MET A 1 -4.16 -6.24 -30.85
CA MET A 1 -5.36 -6.23 -29.98
C MET A 1 -6.54 -6.68 -30.80
N GLN A 2 -7.36 -7.59 -30.27
CA GLN A 2 -8.52 -8.15 -30.96
C GLN A 2 -9.80 -7.43 -30.57
N LEU A 3 -10.57 -6.94 -31.54
CA LEU A 3 -11.90 -6.37 -31.27
C LEU A 3 -12.89 -7.47 -30.88
N ILE A 4 -13.52 -7.31 -29.71
CA ILE A 4 -14.54 -8.24 -29.19
C ILE A 4 -15.94 -7.70 -29.42
N LYS A 5 -16.16 -6.43 -29.07
CA LYS A 5 -17.46 -5.75 -29.21
C LYS A 5 -17.24 -4.27 -29.48
N LYS A 6 -17.98 -3.69 -30.43
CA LYS A 6 -18.11 -2.23 -30.61
C LYS A 6 -19.60 -1.92 -30.67
N GLN A 7 -20.05 -0.94 -29.90
CA GLN A 7 -21.43 -0.51 -29.88
C GLN A 7 -21.50 1.02 -29.89
N GLU A 8 -22.02 1.56 -31.00
CA GLU A 8 -22.37 2.98 -31.11
C GLU A 8 -23.78 3.16 -30.56
N LEU A 9 -23.88 3.80 -29.39
CA LEU A 9 -25.13 3.95 -28.65
C LEU A 9 -25.81 5.28 -28.95
N ASN A 10 -25.03 6.36 -28.99
CA ASN A 10 -25.48 7.72 -29.30
C ASN A 10 -26.79 8.12 -28.63
N LYS A 11 -26.92 7.88 -27.32
CA LYS A 11 -28.18 8.06 -26.59
C LYS A 11 -28.02 8.76 -25.26
N ILE A 12 -29.08 9.43 -24.84
CA ILE A 12 -29.23 9.97 -23.49
C ILE A 12 -29.63 8.84 -22.55
N ILE A 13 -28.90 8.69 -21.45
CA ILE A 13 -29.22 7.73 -20.37
C ILE A 13 -30.16 8.45 -19.39
N LYS A 14 -31.41 7.99 -19.33
CA LYS A 14 -32.44 8.60 -18.46
C LYS A 14 -32.55 7.90 -17.10
N GLU A 15 -32.19 6.62 -17.07
CA GLU A 15 -32.24 5.71 -15.93
C GLU A 15 -31.01 4.82 -15.99
N ASN A 16 -30.69 4.15 -14.88
CA ASN A 16 -29.57 3.24 -14.82
C ASN A 16 -29.66 2.22 -15.96
N PHE A 17 -28.54 2.01 -16.65
CA PHE A 17 -28.48 1.24 -17.88
C PHE A 17 -27.42 0.15 -17.73
N ASN A 18 -27.78 -1.10 -18.00
CA ASN A 18 -26.83 -2.21 -17.99
C ASN A 18 -26.45 -2.58 -19.43
N CYS A 19 -25.16 -2.76 -19.67
CA CYS A 19 -24.62 -3.31 -20.91
C CYS A 19 -24.00 -4.67 -20.62
N GLU A 20 -24.69 -5.72 -21.00
CA GLU A 20 -24.22 -7.09 -20.87
C GLU A 20 -23.30 -7.47 -22.04
N PHE A 21 -22.27 -8.24 -21.75
CA PHE A 21 -21.38 -8.81 -22.76
C PHE A 21 -20.78 -10.12 -22.28
N ALA A 22 -20.56 -11.04 -23.20
CA ALA A 22 -19.92 -12.32 -22.91
C ALA A 22 -18.50 -12.35 -23.48
N ILE A 23 -17.55 -12.93 -22.75
CA ILE A 23 -16.20 -13.18 -23.23
C ILE A 23 -15.89 -14.67 -23.29
N LYS A 24 -15.22 -15.09 -24.37
CA LYS A 24 -14.97 -16.51 -24.66
C LYS A 24 -13.79 -17.10 -23.91
N HIS A 25 -12.86 -16.26 -23.46
CA HIS A 25 -11.60 -16.68 -22.86
C HIS A 25 -11.25 -15.75 -21.70
N ASP A 26 -10.70 -16.31 -20.64
CA ASP A 26 -9.99 -15.54 -19.63
C ASP A 26 -8.90 -14.68 -20.30
N GLY A 27 -8.63 -13.51 -19.71
CA GLY A 27 -7.47 -12.71 -20.09
C GLY A 27 -7.65 -11.24 -19.82
N LEU A 28 -6.74 -10.47 -20.39
CA LEU A 28 -6.67 -9.02 -20.23
C LEU A 28 -7.44 -8.31 -21.33
N TYR A 29 -8.31 -7.40 -20.92
CA TYR A 29 -9.20 -6.64 -21.80
C TYR A 29 -9.05 -5.15 -21.58
N LEU A 30 -9.31 -4.41 -22.65
CA LEU A 30 -9.41 -2.97 -22.68
C LEU A 30 -10.85 -2.59 -23.03
N ILE A 31 -11.51 -1.84 -22.15
CA ILE A 31 -12.88 -1.34 -22.34
C ILE A 31 -12.80 0.18 -22.47
N GLU A 32 -13.05 0.69 -23.67
CA GLU A 32 -13.14 2.11 -24.00
C GLU A 32 -14.60 2.55 -23.95
N ILE A 33 -14.89 3.59 -23.18
CA ILE A 33 -16.23 4.18 -23.04
C ILE A 33 -16.12 5.68 -23.26
N ILE A 34 -16.94 6.20 -24.17
CA ILE A 34 -17.00 7.63 -24.49
C ILE A 34 -18.36 8.17 -24.12
N ALA A 35 -18.39 9.21 -23.28
CA ALA A 35 -19.62 9.87 -22.86
C ALA A 35 -19.37 11.36 -22.60
N SER A 36 -20.45 12.13 -22.50
CA SER A 36 -20.44 13.56 -22.17
C SER A 36 -21.55 13.90 -21.19
N CYS A 37 -21.32 14.93 -20.39
CA CYS A 37 -22.21 15.37 -19.32
C CYS A 37 -22.24 16.89 -19.29
N LYS A 38 -23.43 17.49 -19.17
CA LYS A 38 -23.60 18.94 -19.18
C LYS A 38 -23.50 19.51 -17.78
N SER A 39 -22.90 20.69 -17.68
CA SER A 39 -22.86 21.42 -16.42
C SER A 39 -24.22 22.00 -16.06
N TRP A 40 -24.41 22.31 -14.78
CA TRP A 40 -25.64 22.96 -14.31
C TRP A 40 -25.92 24.27 -15.08
N LYS A 41 -24.87 25.01 -15.49
CA LYS A 41 -25.01 26.24 -16.29
C LYS A 41 -25.64 25.98 -17.65
N GLN A 42 -25.30 24.86 -18.28
CA GLN A 42 -25.86 24.46 -19.57
C GLN A 42 -27.29 23.93 -19.43
N ASN A 43 -27.62 23.33 -18.30
CA ASN A 43 -28.98 22.88 -17.97
C ASN A 43 -29.92 24.05 -17.62
N LEU A 44 -29.41 25.07 -16.91
CA LEU A 44 -30.16 26.28 -16.55
C LEU A 44 -30.71 27.03 -17.77
N LYS A 45 -29.89 27.14 -18.84
CA LYS A 45 -30.30 27.78 -20.11
C LYS A 45 -31.52 27.11 -20.77
N LYS A 46 -31.91 25.91 -20.32
CA LYS A 46 -33.06 25.15 -20.84
C LYS A 46 -34.23 25.05 -19.87
N LEU A 47 -34.25 25.86 -18.79
CA LEU A 47 -35.25 25.78 -17.70
C LEU A 47 -35.34 24.38 -17.06
N ARG A 48 -34.31 23.54 -17.22
CA ARG A 48 -34.25 22.19 -16.65
C ARG A 48 -33.55 22.29 -15.32
N SER A 49 -34.32 22.23 -14.23
CA SER A 49 -33.86 22.05 -12.84
C SER A 49 -32.73 22.98 -12.39
N PHE A 50 -33.05 23.98 -11.56
CA PHE A 50 -32.06 24.83 -10.91
C PHE A 50 -31.00 23.97 -10.18
N PHE A 51 -29.71 24.23 -10.47
CA PHE A 51 -28.52 23.64 -9.82
C PHE A 51 -28.27 22.14 -9.99
N LYS A 52 -28.75 21.49 -11.07
CA LYS A 52 -28.39 20.08 -11.36
C LYS A 52 -27.59 19.95 -12.65
N ASP A 53 -26.37 19.45 -12.55
CA ASP A 53 -25.57 18.93 -13.65
C ASP A 53 -25.99 17.51 -14.03
N ASP A 54 -25.61 17.10 -15.24
CA ASP A 54 -25.66 15.70 -15.63
C ASP A 54 -24.39 15.02 -15.11
N ASP A 55 -24.51 13.82 -14.54
CA ASP A 55 -23.34 13.01 -14.19
C ASP A 55 -23.55 11.56 -14.61
N LEU A 56 -22.45 10.88 -14.94
CA LEU A 56 -22.42 9.46 -15.22
C LEU A 56 -21.26 8.83 -14.47
N THR A 57 -21.47 7.63 -13.95
CA THR A 57 -20.42 6.77 -13.43
C THR A 57 -20.76 5.33 -13.77
N ILE A 58 -19.85 4.39 -13.53
CA ILE A 58 -20.05 3.00 -13.88
C ILE A 58 -19.59 2.04 -12.79
N LYS A 59 -20.09 0.81 -12.89
CA LYS A 59 -19.47 -0.40 -12.34
C LYS A 59 -19.19 -1.37 -13.46
N ILE A 60 -18.12 -2.15 -13.33
CA ILE A 60 -17.84 -3.30 -14.18
C ILE A 60 -17.94 -4.52 -13.27
N ASP A 61 -18.94 -5.35 -13.51
CA ASP A 61 -19.41 -6.36 -12.57
C ASP A 61 -19.64 -5.70 -11.18
N GLU A 62 -19.05 -6.23 -10.12
CA GLU A 62 -19.14 -5.68 -8.76
C GLU A 62 -18.05 -4.64 -8.43
N ILE A 63 -17.23 -4.25 -9.42
CA ILE A 63 -16.11 -3.33 -9.22
C ILE A 63 -16.58 -1.87 -9.39
N GLU A 64 -16.45 -1.09 -8.31
CA GLU A 64 -16.65 0.35 -8.30
C GLU A 64 -15.32 1.11 -8.47
N PHE A 65 -15.42 2.33 -9.00
CA PHE A 65 -14.27 3.21 -9.24
C PHE A 65 -14.38 4.49 -8.41
N PRO A 66 -14.13 4.40 -7.09
CA PRO A 66 -14.27 5.54 -6.20
C PRO A 66 -13.16 6.55 -6.40
N LYS A 67 -13.41 7.77 -5.92
CA LYS A 67 -12.41 8.82 -5.82
C LYS A 67 -11.23 8.35 -4.97
N LEU A 68 -10.00 8.57 -5.45
CA LEU A 68 -8.79 8.19 -4.71
C LEU A 68 -8.69 8.89 -3.34
N ASN A 69 -9.05 10.18 -3.25
CA ASN A 69 -8.94 10.99 -2.03
C ASN A 69 -10.12 11.97 -1.88
N GLY A 70 -10.55 12.24 -0.64
CA GLY A 70 -11.57 13.25 -0.29
C GLY A 70 -12.98 12.68 -0.06
N LYS A 71 -14.00 13.56 -0.05
CA LYS A 71 -15.40 13.14 0.14
C LYS A 71 -15.80 12.14 -0.95
N ARG A 72 -16.37 11.00 -0.51
CA ARG A 72 -16.69 9.84 -1.35
C ARG A 72 -18.05 10.03 -2.01
N GLY A 73 -18.03 10.42 -3.28
CA GLY A 73 -19.18 10.33 -4.18
C GLY A 73 -18.78 9.55 -5.42
N LEU A 74 -19.61 8.59 -5.85
CA LEU A 74 -19.38 7.82 -7.09
C LEU A 74 -19.36 8.72 -8.33
N PHE A 75 -20.02 9.88 -8.27
CA PHE A 75 -20.07 10.88 -9.34
C PHE A 75 -18.94 11.93 -9.26
N ASP A 76 -18.12 11.89 -8.21
CA ASP A 76 -16.99 12.81 -8.00
C ASP A 76 -15.62 12.13 -8.22
N GLY A 77 -15.63 10.83 -8.54
CA GLY A 77 -14.44 10.02 -8.78
C GLY A 77 -13.75 10.34 -10.10
N GLU A 78 -12.51 9.90 -10.24
CA GLU A 78 -11.70 10.14 -11.44
C GLU A 78 -12.37 9.48 -12.66
N VAL A 79 -13.08 8.36 -12.52
CA VAL A 79 -13.83 7.72 -13.61
C VAL A 79 -15.12 8.45 -13.96
N ALA A 80 -15.72 9.23 -13.06
CA ALA A 80 -17.01 9.83 -13.33
C ALA A 80 -16.94 10.84 -14.50
N TRP A 81 -17.99 10.88 -15.31
CA TRP A 81 -18.25 12.00 -16.20
C TRP A 81 -19.05 13.03 -15.40
N ASN A 82 -18.34 13.93 -14.75
CA ASN A 82 -18.98 15.00 -13.98
C ASN A 82 -19.33 16.18 -14.89
N GLY A 83 -20.59 16.60 -14.90
CA GLY A 83 -21.07 17.62 -15.83
C GLY A 83 -20.42 18.98 -15.64
N ASN A 84 -20.11 19.37 -14.40
CA ASN A 84 -19.43 20.63 -14.11
C ASN A 84 -17.97 20.65 -14.57
N ASN A 85 -17.30 19.50 -14.53
CA ASN A 85 -15.95 19.36 -15.05
C ASN A 85 -15.92 19.30 -16.58
N LEU A 86 -16.89 18.62 -17.18
CA LEU A 86 -16.90 18.35 -18.63
C LEU A 86 -17.56 19.44 -19.46
N ASN A 87 -18.53 20.18 -18.92
CA ASN A 87 -19.25 21.24 -19.64
C ASN A 87 -19.78 20.79 -21.02
N GLY A 88 -20.31 19.57 -21.09
CA GLY A 88 -20.90 18.99 -22.30
C GLY A 88 -19.89 18.40 -23.28
N PHE A 89 -18.60 18.45 -22.99
CA PHE A 89 -17.57 17.81 -23.80
C PHE A 89 -17.44 16.32 -23.49
N PHE A 90 -16.92 15.58 -24.47
CA PHE A 90 -16.62 14.17 -24.33
C PHE A 90 -15.38 13.94 -23.48
N LYS A 91 -15.48 12.88 -22.69
CA LYS A 91 -14.37 12.25 -21.98
C LYS A 91 -14.35 10.77 -22.30
N THR A 92 -13.15 10.23 -22.44
CA THR A 92 -12.90 8.82 -22.74
C THR A 92 -12.35 8.14 -21.49
N ASN A 93 -12.98 7.06 -21.04
CA ASN A 93 -12.43 6.19 -20.00
C ASN A 93 -12.00 4.87 -20.62
N ILE A 94 -10.82 4.41 -20.25
CA ILE A 94 -10.18 3.19 -20.75
C ILE A 94 -9.89 2.29 -19.56
N PHE A 95 -10.66 1.24 -19.39
CA PHE A 95 -10.46 0.26 -18.31
C PHE A 95 -9.59 -0.86 -18.84
N VAL A 96 -8.48 -1.11 -18.16
CA VAL A 96 -7.59 -2.24 -18.38
C VAL A 96 -7.84 -3.21 -17.24
N VAL A 97 -8.42 -4.36 -17.56
CA VAL A 97 -8.95 -5.28 -16.54
C VAL A 97 -8.80 -6.73 -16.98
N ASN A 98 -8.46 -7.61 -16.05
CA ASN A 98 -8.53 -9.05 -16.25
C ASN A 98 -9.97 -9.53 -16.07
N LEU A 99 -10.52 -10.20 -17.07
CA LEU A 99 -11.86 -10.75 -17.05
C LEU A 99 -11.84 -12.26 -17.20
N LYS A 100 -12.77 -12.94 -16.55
CA LYS A 100 -12.95 -14.41 -16.59
C LYS A 100 -13.91 -14.80 -17.70
N ARG A 101 -13.70 -15.94 -18.36
CA ARG A 101 -14.67 -16.46 -19.32
C ARG A 101 -16.07 -16.49 -18.69
N GLY A 102 -17.03 -15.90 -19.38
CA GLY A 102 -18.41 -15.82 -18.91
C GLY A 102 -19.10 -14.54 -19.32
N ASP A 103 -20.21 -14.29 -18.65
CA ASP A 103 -21.03 -13.09 -18.81
C ASP A 103 -20.57 -12.01 -17.83
N HIS A 104 -20.55 -10.78 -18.33
CA HIS A 104 -20.14 -9.59 -17.60
C HIS A 104 -21.13 -8.47 -17.83
N THR A 105 -21.15 -7.52 -16.91
CA THR A 105 -22.04 -6.36 -16.97
C THR A 105 -21.29 -5.07 -16.76
N ILE A 106 -21.53 -4.09 -17.63
CA ILE A 106 -21.19 -2.68 -17.36
C ILE A 106 -22.47 -2.01 -16.89
N GLN A 107 -22.56 -1.69 -15.60
CA GLN A 107 -23.68 -0.94 -15.04
C GLN A 107 -23.37 0.55 -15.11
N PHE A 108 -24.22 1.31 -15.79
CA PHE A 108 -24.16 2.76 -15.85
C PHE A 108 -25.13 3.35 -14.82
N LEU A 109 -24.59 4.13 -13.90
CA LEU A 109 -25.34 4.87 -12.89
C LEU A 109 -25.37 6.33 -13.32
N ASN A 110 -26.56 6.92 -13.45
CA ASN A 110 -26.71 8.29 -13.93
C ASN A 110 -27.33 9.23 -12.89
N ASN A 111 -26.90 10.48 -12.94
CA ASN A 111 -27.61 11.62 -12.37
C ASN A 111 -28.08 12.50 -13.54
N GLN A 112 -29.38 12.81 -13.59
CA GLN A 112 -30.01 13.52 -14.71
C GLN A 112 -29.87 12.77 -16.06
N LYS A 113 -29.35 13.44 -17.11
CA LYS A 113 -29.48 13.01 -18.51
C LYS A 113 -28.14 13.02 -19.26
N PRO A 114 -27.12 12.28 -18.77
CA PRO A 114 -25.84 12.18 -19.46
C PRO A 114 -25.99 11.51 -20.84
N TYR A 115 -25.06 11.81 -21.74
CA TYR A 115 -25.04 11.26 -23.09
C TYR A 115 -23.93 10.21 -23.24
N LEU A 116 -24.31 8.99 -23.60
CA LEU A 116 -23.40 7.88 -23.85
C LEU A 116 -23.22 7.71 -25.36
N GLN A 117 -22.00 7.88 -25.84
CA GLN A 117 -21.67 7.80 -27.27
C GLN A 117 -21.41 6.36 -27.67
N SER A 118 -20.41 5.72 -27.08
CA SER A 118 -19.95 4.40 -27.53
C SER A 118 -19.30 3.58 -26.43
N ILE A 119 -19.28 2.26 -26.65
CA ILE A 119 -18.57 1.26 -25.85
C ILE A 119 -17.77 0.39 -26.82
N LYS A 120 -16.49 0.16 -26.53
CA LYS A 120 -15.61 -0.70 -27.32
C LYS A 120 -14.81 -1.60 -26.40
N ILE A 121 -14.84 -2.90 -26.65
CA ILE A 121 -14.18 -3.94 -25.86
C ILE A 121 -13.15 -4.63 -26.76
N LEU A 122 -11.91 -4.62 -26.31
CA LEU A 122 -10.74 -5.15 -26.99
C LEU A 122 -10.05 -6.17 -26.09
N LYS A 123 -9.60 -7.29 -26.64
CA LYS A 123 -8.73 -8.24 -25.95
C LYS A 123 -7.27 -7.90 -26.23
N ALA A 124 -6.45 -7.85 -25.19
CA ALA A 124 -5.01 -7.73 -25.32
C ALA A 124 -4.41 -9.04 -25.85
N GLU A 125 -3.52 -8.95 -26.83
CA GLU A 125 -2.76 -10.11 -27.35
C GLU A 125 -1.51 -10.39 -26.52
N ASN A 126 -0.89 -9.33 -26.03
CA ASN A 126 0.24 -9.38 -25.11
C ASN A 126 -0.22 -8.85 -23.75
N VAL A 127 -0.04 -9.67 -22.72
CA VAL A 127 -0.46 -9.35 -21.35
C VAL A 127 0.60 -8.59 -20.55
N GLU A 128 1.85 -8.59 -21.01
CA GLU A 128 2.95 -7.83 -20.40
C GLU A 128 3.02 -6.41 -20.96
N LYS A 129 2.61 -6.22 -22.20
CA LYS A 129 2.64 -4.92 -22.87
C LYS A 129 1.36 -4.63 -23.62
N ILE A 130 0.68 -3.57 -23.20
CA ILE A 130 -0.55 -3.08 -23.81
C ILE A 130 -0.23 -1.81 -24.58
N THR A 131 -0.69 -1.73 -25.82
CA THR A 131 -0.62 -0.50 -26.61
C THR A 131 -2.02 -0.06 -26.95
N TYR A 132 -2.41 1.11 -26.46
CA TYR A 132 -3.66 1.77 -26.81
C TYR A 132 -3.41 2.87 -27.83
N ILE A 133 -4.22 2.87 -28.90
CA ILE A 133 -4.24 3.89 -29.94
C ILE A 133 -5.69 4.37 -30.03
N PRO A 134 -5.97 5.67 -29.81
CA PRO A 134 -7.33 6.19 -29.86
C PRO A 134 -8.04 5.86 -31.16
N THR A 135 -9.28 5.37 -31.05
CA THR A 135 -10.14 5.13 -32.22
C THR A 135 -10.46 6.48 -32.90
N GLU A 136 -10.41 6.53 -34.23
CA GLU A 136 -10.83 7.70 -35.02
C GLU A 136 -10.12 9.03 -34.68
N ASN A 137 -8.84 8.97 -34.26
CA ASN A 137 -8.04 10.18 -34.00
C ASN A 137 -8.66 11.13 -32.95
N ASN A 138 -9.51 10.62 -32.03
CA ASN A 138 -10.31 11.34 -31.02
C ASN A 138 -9.58 12.50 -30.32
N PRO A 139 -9.54 13.71 -30.90
CA PRO A 139 -8.82 14.82 -30.31
C PRO A 139 -9.66 15.38 -29.16
N ALA A 140 -9.03 16.04 -28.21
CA ALA A 140 -9.80 16.79 -27.24
C ALA A 140 -10.66 17.84 -27.99
N GLN A 141 -11.96 17.88 -27.70
CA GLN A 141 -12.81 18.97 -28.18
C GLN A 141 -12.37 20.30 -27.57
N ASP A 142 -12.51 21.38 -28.34
CA ASP A 142 -12.05 22.71 -27.93
C ASP A 142 -12.71 23.16 -26.62
N GLY A 143 -11.92 23.21 -25.55
CA GLY A 143 -12.36 23.67 -24.24
C GLY A 143 -11.23 23.67 -23.23
N ASP A 144 -11.44 24.36 -22.12
CA ASP A 144 -10.33 24.71 -21.24
C ASP A 144 -10.21 23.78 -20.03
N ARG A 145 -8.97 23.42 -19.70
CA ARG A 145 -8.52 22.77 -18.45
C ARG A 145 -9.44 21.70 -17.87
N ARG A 146 -9.80 20.71 -18.69
CA ARG A 146 -10.79 19.69 -18.33
C ARG A 146 -10.23 18.28 -18.48
N GLN A 147 -10.89 17.33 -17.84
CA GLN A 147 -10.65 15.91 -18.09
C GLN A 147 -10.97 15.58 -19.56
N TRP A 148 -10.07 14.85 -20.20
CA TRP A 148 -10.21 14.41 -21.58
C TRP A 148 -10.17 12.89 -21.68
N MET A 149 -9.15 12.26 -21.09
CA MET A 149 -8.99 10.82 -21.15
C MET A 149 -8.42 10.27 -19.85
N ASN A 150 -9.02 9.19 -19.36
CA ASN A 150 -8.52 8.47 -18.19
C ASN A 150 -8.26 7.01 -18.55
N ILE A 151 -7.13 6.49 -18.09
CA ILE A 151 -6.78 5.08 -18.17
C ILE A 151 -6.79 4.53 -16.76
N ILE A 152 -7.52 3.43 -16.57
CA ILE A 152 -7.80 2.84 -15.28
C ILE A 152 -7.26 1.41 -15.30
N LEU A 153 -6.29 1.14 -14.43
CA LEU A 153 -5.74 -0.19 -14.25
C LEU A 153 -6.46 -0.86 -13.09
N VAL A 154 -7.09 -2.01 -13.32
CA VAL A 154 -7.94 -2.68 -12.34
C VAL A 154 -7.25 -3.94 -11.83
N ASP A 155 -6.69 -3.85 -10.61
CA ASP A 155 -5.90 -4.93 -9.98
C ASP A 155 -4.70 -5.33 -10.86
N LEU A 156 -3.99 -4.35 -11.40
CA LEU A 156 -2.87 -4.56 -12.32
C LEU A 156 -1.65 -3.72 -11.92
N PRO A 157 -0.44 -4.30 -11.95
CA PRO A 157 0.79 -3.55 -11.77
C PRO A 157 1.18 -2.79 -13.04
N LEU A 158 1.87 -1.66 -12.88
CA LEU A 158 2.42 -0.90 -14.01
C LEU A 158 3.90 -0.60 -13.77
N LYS A 159 4.77 -1.19 -14.59
CA LYS A 159 6.21 -0.97 -14.49
C LYS A 159 6.60 0.30 -15.24
N ASN A 160 6.30 0.35 -16.54
CA ASN A 160 6.66 1.47 -17.40
C ASN A 160 5.44 2.06 -18.12
N LEU A 161 5.41 3.39 -18.23
CA LEU A 161 4.37 4.13 -18.94
C LEU A 161 5.01 5.01 -20.01
N LEU A 162 4.60 4.80 -21.26
CA LEU A 162 4.93 5.67 -22.37
C LEU A 162 3.66 6.31 -22.93
N ILE A 163 3.64 7.63 -23.03
CA ILE A 163 2.55 8.40 -23.64
C ILE A 163 3.17 9.28 -24.72
N LYS A 164 2.68 9.15 -25.95
CA LYS A 164 3.10 9.98 -27.07
C LYS A 164 1.97 10.89 -27.50
N ALA A 165 2.20 12.19 -27.41
CA ALA A 165 1.20 13.22 -27.73
C ALA A 165 1.85 14.45 -28.37
N LYS A 166 1.03 15.32 -28.94
CA LYS A 166 1.43 16.65 -29.42
C LYS A 166 0.46 17.72 -28.96
N ALA A 167 0.95 18.94 -28.93
CA ALA A 167 0.19 20.11 -28.58
C ALA A 167 0.62 21.29 -29.47
N ASN A 168 -0.33 22.01 -30.06
CA ASN A 168 -0.03 23.08 -31.02
C ASN A 168 0.02 24.46 -30.35
N LYS A 169 0.82 25.35 -30.93
CA LYS A 169 0.81 26.77 -30.60
C LYS A 169 -0.24 27.47 -31.46
N HIS A 170 -1.08 28.27 -30.83
CA HIS A 170 -2.01 29.17 -31.50
C HIS A 170 -1.55 30.63 -31.34
N SER A 171 -2.17 31.57 -32.07
CA SER A 171 -1.76 32.98 -32.07
C SER A 171 -1.92 33.67 -30.71
N ARG A 172 -2.93 33.26 -29.93
CA ARG A 172 -3.27 33.85 -28.61
C ARG A 172 -3.32 32.83 -27.47
N ASP A 173 -3.17 31.55 -27.78
CA ASP A 173 -3.29 30.45 -26.82
C ASP A 173 -2.44 29.25 -27.26
N SER A 174 -2.51 28.13 -26.56
CA SER A 174 -1.92 26.86 -26.98
C SER A 174 -2.77 25.67 -26.56
N ASP A 175 -2.65 24.57 -27.29
CA ASP A 175 -3.08 23.29 -26.74
C ASP A 175 -2.11 22.90 -25.63
N ASP A 176 -2.59 22.35 -24.52
CA ASP A 176 -1.73 21.86 -23.45
C ASP A 176 -2.29 20.54 -22.89
N ILE A 177 -1.41 19.64 -22.43
CA ILE A 177 -1.82 18.40 -21.74
C ILE A 177 -1.15 18.32 -20.37
N LYS A 178 -1.97 18.10 -19.35
CA LYS A 178 -1.56 17.79 -17.98
C LYS A 178 -1.70 16.28 -17.74
N LEU A 179 -0.66 15.68 -17.17
CA LEU A 179 -0.63 14.26 -16.79
C LEU A 179 -0.71 14.12 -15.28
N ILE A 180 -1.62 13.26 -14.81
CA ILE A 180 -1.79 12.92 -13.39
C ILE A 180 -1.73 11.40 -13.28
N ILE A 181 -0.94 10.89 -12.33
CA ILE A 181 -0.87 9.46 -12.01
C ILE A 181 -1.14 9.33 -10.52
N ASP A 182 -2.22 8.65 -10.14
CA ASP A 182 -2.70 8.49 -8.76
C ASP A 182 -2.66 9.79 -7.95
N ASN A 183 -3.38 10.81 -8.43
CA ASN A 183 -3.40 12.18 -7.89
C ASN A 183 -2.05 12.93 -7.87
N LYS A 184 -0.97 12.34 -8.38
CA LYS A 184 0.34 13.01 -8.49
C LYS A 184 0.52 13.58 -9.90
N ILE A 185 0.56 14.90 -9.98
CA ILE A 185 0.81 15.61 -11.24
C ILE A 185 2.25 15.34 -11.69
N GLN A 186 2.42 14.89 -12.93
CA GLN A 186 3.75 14.72 -13.52
C GLN A 186 4.23 16.08 -14.06
N HIS A 187 5.30 16.59 -13.45
CA HIS A 187 5.77 17.93 -13.76
C HIS A 187 6.57 18.01 -15.05
N ASN A 188 6.38 19.11 -15.78
CA ASN A 188 7.28 19.53 -16.85
C ASN A 188 8.55 20.16 -16.26
N THR A 189 9.71 19.61 -16.61
CA THR A 189 11.02 20.11 -16.15
C THR A 189 11.46 21.39 -16.87
N GLU A 190 10.89 21.70 -18.04
CA GLU A 190 11.30 22.83 -18.88
C GLU A 190 10.74 24.19 -18.42
N SER A 191 9.73 24.21 -17.53
CA SER A 191 9.10 25.46 -17.10
C SER A 191 8.59 25.43 -15.68
N LYS A 192 9.03 26.38 -14.85
CA LYS A 192 8.52 26.56 -13.48
C LYS A 192 7.09 27.12 -13.43
N LEU A 193 6.75 28.06 -14.32
CA LEU A 193 5.45 28.74 -14.35
C LEU A 193 4.32 27.83 -14.86
N HIS A 194 4.65 26.89 -15.75
CA HIS A 194 3.68 25.96 -16.34
C HIS A 194 4.04 24.50 -16.00
N LYS A 195 4.64 24.28 -14.83
CA LYS A 195 5.15 22.97 -14.41
C LYS A 195 4.10 21.86 -14.39
N TYR A 196 2.81 22.20 -14.34
CA TYR A 196 1.72 21.22 -14.32
C TYR A 196 1.24 20.78 -15.71
N TRP A 197 1.73 21.40 -16.79
CA TRP A 197 1.40 21.07 -18.18
C TRP A 197 2.61 20.40 -18.83
N TYR A 198 2.56 19.08 -18.97
CA TYR A 198 3.69 18.27 -19.45
C TYR A 198 3.94 18.51 -20.94
N TRP A 199 2.89 18.43 -21.75
CA TRP A 199 2.93 18.85 -23.15
C TRP A 199 2.43 20.28 -23.24
N ARG A 200 3.28 21.19 -23.71
CA ARG A 200 2.95 22.60 -23.84
C ARG A 200 2.97 23.05 -25.27
N GLY A 201 1.83 23.43 -25.81
CA GLY A 201 1.74 23.77 -27.23
C GLY A 201 2.58 24.99 -27.59
N ARG A 202 2.71 25.98 -26.70
CA ARG A 202 3.60 27.13 -26.91
C ARG A 202 5.08 26.73 -27.05
N ALA A 203 5.51 25.67 -26.36
CA ALA A 203 6.88 25.18 -26.42
C ALA A 203 7.07 24.20 -27.59
N LEU A 204 6.14 23.26 -27.77
CA LEU A 204 6.21 22.21 -28.77
C LEU A 204 5.88 22.72 -30.19
N SER A 205 5.05 23.77 -30.32
CA SER A 205 4.62 24.30 -31.62
C SER A 205 4.10 23.23 -32.60
N GLY A 206 3.44 22.19 -32.07
CA GLY A 206 2.90 21.07 -32.85
C GLY A 206 3.83 19.84 -32.94
N GLU A 207 5.07 19.94 -32.44
CA GLU A 207 5.98 18.81 -32.34
C GLU A 207 5.49 17.75 -31.34
N GLU A 208 5.87 16.50 -31.62
CA GLU A 208 5.55 15.35 -30.79
C GLU A 208 6.50 15.30 -29.58
N LYS A 209 5.95 14.96 -28.42
CA LYS A 209 6.75 14.72 -27.21
C LYS A 209 6.29 13.44 -26.53
N GLU A 210 7.25 12.72 -25.98
CA GLU A 210 7.02 11.49 -25.24
C GLU A 210 7.19 11.73 -23.74
N PHE A 211 6.25 11.23 -22.96
CA PHE A 211 6.47 10.87 -21.57
C PHE A 211 6.88 9.41 -21.57
N ASN A 212 8.03 9.06 -21.01
CA ASN A 212 8.47 7.67 -20.86
C ASN A 212 9.13 7.54 -19.48
N LYS A 213 8.50 6.81 -18.57
CA LYS A 213 8.97 6.70 -17.19
C LYS A 213 8.59 5.38 -16.55
N GLU A 214 9.56 4.79 -15.87
CA GLU A 214 9.33 3.71 -14.93
C GLU A 214 8.56 4.25 -13.71
N VAL A 215 7.30 3.87 -13.62
CA VAL A 215 6.37 4.34 -12.57
C VAL A 215 6.28 3.36 -11.42
N ASN A 216 6.57 2.08 -11.64
CA ASN A 216 6.57 1.01 -10.64
C ASN A 216 5.36 1.04 -9.71
N LEU A 217 4.17 1.14 -10.32
CA LEU A 217 2.93 1.08 -9.58
C LEU A 217 2.65 -0.36 -9.13
N PRO A 218 2.26 -0.52 -7.85
CA PRO A 218 1.68 -1.74 -7.29
C PRO A 218 0.67 -2.47 -8.17
N LYS A 219 0.40 -3.74 -7.87
CA LYS A 219 -0.85 -4.34 -8.28
C LYS A 219 -1.98 -3.68 -7.49
N GLY A 220 -2.89 -3.01 -8.18
CA GLY A 220 -3.98 -2.29 -7.52
C GLY A 220 -4.89 -1.56 -8.50
N LEU A 221 -5.70 -0.64 -7.95
CA LEU A 221 -6.52 0.27 -8.73
C LEU A 221 -5.75 1.58 -8.95
N HIS A 222 -5.35 1.84 -10.19
CA HIS A 222 -4.57 3.01 -10.56
C HIS A 222 -5.27 3.86 -11.60
N TYR A 223 -5.10 5.18 -11.49
CA TYR A 223 -5.67 6.15 -12.41
C TYR A 223 -4.58 6.99 -13.08
N ILE A 224 -4.58 6.99 -14.40
CA ILE A 224 -3.74 7.84 -15.24
C ILE A 224 -4.67 8.80 -15.98
N GLU A 225 -4.62 10.07 -15.64
CA GLU A 225 -5.49 11.10 -16.20
C GLU A 225 -4.73 12.02 -17.14
N LEU A 226 -5.34 12.26 -18.30
CA LEU A 226 -4.96 13.29 -19.25
C LEU A 226 -6.00 14.39 -19.24
N TRP A 227 -5.58 15.56 -18.78
CA TRP A 227 -6.36 16.78 -18.80
C TRP A 227 -5.91 17.65 -19.97
N ALA A 228 -6.86 18.15 -20.74
CA ALA A 228 -6.61 18.96 -21.93
C ALA A 228 -6.95 20.43 -21.71
N ASP A 229 -6.15 21.30 -22.29
CA ASP A 229 -6.48 22.69 -22.62
C ASP A 229 -6.56 22.78 -24.15
N ARG A 230 -7.68 23.30 -24.69
CA ARG A 230 -7.98 23.39 -26.13
C ARG A 230 -8.05 22.01 -26.81
N MET A 231 -7.32 21.77 -27.91
CA MET A 231 -7.47 20.59 -28.77
C MET A 231 -6.17 19.78 -28.98
N PRO A 232 -5.48 19.35 -27.91
CA PRO A 232 -4.30 18.51 -28.06
C PRO A 232 -4.63 17.14 -28.68
N PHE A 233 -3.58 16.46 -29.13
CA PHE A 233 -3.69 15.19 -29.84
C PHE A 233 -2.84 14.11 -29.18
N LEU A 234 -3.43 12.92 -29.00
CA LEU A 234 -2.80 11.74 -28.42
C LEU A 234 -2.57 10.72 -29.52
N TYR A 235 -1.31 10.32 -29.73
CA TYR A 235 -0.96 9.30 -30.70
C TYR A 235 -1.14 7.89 -30.14
N ARG A 236 -0.57 7.64 -28.96
CA ARG A 236 -0.65 6.33 -28.32
C ARG A 236 -0.28 6.38 -26.84
N VAL A 237 -0.72 5.35 -26.13
CA VAL A 237 -0.28 5.01 -24.78
C VAL A 237 0.24 3.58 -24.80
N GLU A 238 1.44 3.37 -24.31
CA GLU A 238 2.02 2.05 -24.09
C GLU A 238 2.21 1.83 -22.59
N MET A 239 1.73 0.70 -22.12
CA MET A 239 1.80 0.28 -20.72
C MET A 239 2.54 -1.04 -20.67
N GLU A 240 3.73 -1.05 -20.08
CA GLU A 240 4.42 -2.27 -19.72
C GLU A 240 3.98 -2.64 -18.30
N LEU A 241 3.15 -3.67 -18.21
CA LEU A 241 2.68 -4.17 -16.93
C LEU A 241 3.86 -4.78 -16.18
N GLY A 242 3.82 -4.65 -14.85
CA GLY A 242 4.72 -5.41 -14.00
C GLY A 242 4.42 -6.90 -14.11
N ASN A 243 5.25 -7.73 -13.49
CA ASN A 243 4.98 -9.15 -13.41
C ASN A 243 3.57 -9.38 -12.82
N MET A 244 2.65 -9.92 -13.61
CA MET A 244 1.26 -10.14 -13.17
C MET A 244 1.15 -11.25 -12.12
N ASP A 245 2.14 -12.14 -12.07
CA ASP A 245 2.33 -13.17 -11.04
C ASP A 245 3.14 -12.64 -9.85
N VAL A 246 3.65 -11.41 -9.93
CA VAL A 246 3.98 -10.64 -8.73
C VAL A 246 2.66 -10.18 -8.14
N GLU A 247 1.99 -11.14 -7.48
CA GLU A 247 1.51 -10.94 -6.12
C GLU A 247 2.55 -10.04 -5.44
N GLN A 248 2.30 -8.75 -5.49
CA GLN A 248 3.20 -7.75 -4.97
C GLN A 248 3.28 -7.95 -3.46
N ASP A 249 4.21 -8.78 -3.02
CA ASP A 249 4.33 -9.21 -1.64
C ASP A 249 2.96 -9.41 -0.95
N ARG A 250 1.97 -9.99 -1.65
CA ARG A 250 0.91 -10.73 -0.97
C ARG A 250 1.67 -11.93 -0.43
N LYS A 251 2.23 -11.76 0.76
CA LYS A 251 3.18 -12.67 1.38
C LYS A 251 2.64 -14.07 1.21
N ILE A 252 3.23 -14.83 0.29
CA ILE A 252 2.83 -16.22 0.03
C ILE A 252 2.67 -16.87 1.39
N ILE A 253 1.52 -17.51 1.61
CA ILE A 253 1.28 -18.16 2.89
C ILE A 253 2.36 -19.24 3.06
N GLN A 254 3.19 -19.05 4.07
CA GLN A 254 4.38 -19.83 4.36
C GLN A 254 3.94 -21.26 4.56
N GLN A 255 4.53 -22.17 3.80
CA GLN A 255 4.26 -23.58 3.95
C GLN A 255 5.00 -24.11 5.17
N TYR A 256 4.26 -24.65 6.13
CA TYR A 256 4.82 -25.25 7.33
C TYR A 256 5.20 -26.70 7.01
N ASP A 257 6.37 -27.11 7.46
CA ASP A 257 6.94 -28.44 7.30
C ASP A 257 6.08 -29.46 8.07
N MET A 258 5.46 -30.37 7.32
CA MET A 258 4.54 -31.39 7.83
C MET A 258 5.27 -32.54 8.54
N TYR A 259 6.61 -32.66 8.38
CA TYR A 259 7.38 -33.82 8.85
C TYR A 259 7.83 -33.71 10.33
N LYS A 260 7.48 -32.64 11.04
CA LYS A 260 7.95 -32.37 12.42
C LYS A 260 6.86 -32.11 13.45
N GLY A 261 5.58 -32.35 13.14
CA GLY A 261 4.55 -32.26 14.17
C GLY A 261 4.79 -33.25 15.31
N VAL A 262 4.33 -32.95 16.52
CA VAL A 262 4.41 -33.85 17.71
C VAL A 262 3.84 -35.25 17.42
N GLY A 263 2.92 -35.38 16.45
CA GLY A 263 2.40 -36.67 15.96
C GLY A 263 2.92 -37.14 14.58
N GLY A 264 3.80 -36.37 13.91
CA GLY A 264 4.42 -36.71 12.62
C GLY A 264 3.48 -36.83 11.41
N LYS A 265 2.19 -36.44 11.53
CA LYS A 265 1.16 -36.58 10.48
C LYS A 265 0.19 -35.39 10.39
N GLU A 266 0.57 -34.24 10.92
CA GLU A 266 -0.32 -33.07 10.98
C GLU A 266 -0.12 -32.18 9.75
N ASN A 267 -1.22 -31.83 9.09
CA ASN A 267 -1.21 -30.88 7.98
C ASN A 267 -1.48 -29.48 8.50
N TYR A 268 -0.41 -28.74 8.79
CA TYR A 268 -0.47 -27.34 9.23
C TYR A 268 -0.84 -26.36 8.10
N ASN A 269 -0.95 -26.81 6.85
CA ASN A 269 -1.33 -25.98 5.70
C ASN A 269 -2.79 -26.18 5.29
N ARG A 270 -3.55 -26.98 6.07
CA ARG A 270 -4.91 -27.42 5.70
C ARG A 270 -5.97 -26.33 5.62
N PHE A 271 -5.69 -25.13 6.16
CA PHE A 271 -6.61 -23.98 6.15
C PHE A 271 -6.03 -22.76 5.44
N ASP A 272 -5.00 -22.94 4.61
CA ASP A 272 -4.30 -21.83 3.95
C ASP A 272 -5.23 -21.01 3.03
N ASN A 273 -6.17 -21.68 2.36
CA ASN A 273 -7.17 -21.03 1.51
C ASN A 273 -8.16 -20.20 2.34
N GLU A 274 -8.67 -20.77 3.44
CA GLU A 274 -9.59 -20.10 4.35
C GLU A 274 -8.94 -18.87 5.00
N ILE A 275 -7.65 -18.96 5.37
CA ILE A 275 -6.86 -17.83 5.85
C ILE A 275 -6.76 -16.74 4.78
N LYS A 276 -6.38 -17.11 3.55
CA LYS A 276 -6.26 -16.17 2.43
C LYS A 276 -7.58 -15.46 2.15
N GLU A 277 -8.67 -16.23 2.03
CA GLU A 277 -10.02 -15.70 1.78
C GLU A 277 -10.46 -14.72 2.88
N ALA A 278 -10.33 -15.10 4.15
CA ALA A 278 -10.74 -14.26 5.28
C ALA A 278 -9.93 -12.95 5.36
N VAL A 279 -8.61 -13.05 5.23
CA VAL A 279 -7.73 -11.87 5.30
C VAL A 279 -7.91 -10.99 4.07
N ASP A 280 -8.03 -11.54 2.86
CA ASP A 280 -8.32 -10.74 1.65
C ASP A 280 -9.64 -10.00 1.78
N PHE A 281 -10.67 -10.68 2.26
CA PHE A 281 -11.98 -10.09 2.48
C PHE A 281 -11.89 -8.89 3.43
N TRP A 282 -11.32 -9.08 4.63
CA TRP A 282 -11.23 -8.02 5.62
C TRP A 282 -10.24 -6.92 5.24
N ASN A 283 -9.09 -7.25 4.63
CA ASN A 283 -8.17 -6.27 4.06
C ASN A 283 -8.91 -5.37 3.06
N ASN A 284 -9.73 -5.94 2.17
CA ASN A 284 -10.52 -5.17 1.21
C ASN A 284 -11.57 -4.28 1.89
N VAL A 285 -12.23 -4.76 2.95
CA VAL A 285 -13.20 -3.96 3.72
C VAL A 285 -12.51 -2.79 4.41
N PHE A 286 -11.41 -3.04 5.14
CA PHE A 286 -10.73 -2.03 5.95
C PHE A 286 -9.88 -1.06 5.12
N ALA A 287 -9.26 -1.51 4.02
CA ALA A 287 -8.54 -0.65 3.08
C ALA A 287 -9.46 0.39 2.43
N LYS A 288 -10.75 0.05 2.25
CA LYS A 288 -11.78 0.95 1.72
C LYS A 288 -12.31 1.95 2.76
N GLN A 289 -11.89 1.95 4.02
CA GLN A 289 -12.38 2.91 5.02
C GLN A 289 -11.75 4.30 4.84
N GLU A 290 -12.37 5.37 5.38
CA GLU A 290 -11.84 6.74 5.28
C GLU A 290 -10.45 6.84 5.93
N TYR A 291 -10.24 6.04 6.98
CA TYR A 291 -9.00 5.92 7.71
C TYR A 291 -8.59 4.44 7.80
N PRO A 292 -7.93 3.88 6.78
CA PRO A 292 -7.47 2.49 6.78
C PRO A 292 -6.25 2.29 7.69
N PRO A 293 -5.91 1.05 8.09
CA PRO A 293 -4.66 0.79 8.79
C PRO A 293 -3.46 1.15 7.92
N LYS A 294 -2.36 1.59 8.54
CA LYS A 294 -1.11 1.92 7.82
C LYS A 294 -0.54 0.70 7.10
N GLU A 295 -0.68 -0.47 7.70
CA GLU A 295 -0.25 -1.76 7.15
C GLU A 295 -1.43 -2.73 7.19
N LEU A 296 -1.70 -3.39 6.07
CA LEU A 296 -2.72 -4.42 5.97
C LEU A 296 -2.31 -5.70 6.72
N LEU A 297 -3.30 -6.51 7.07
CA LEU A 297 -3.07 -7.74 7.81
C LEU A 297 -2.40 -8.79 6.91
N ASP A 298 -1.45 -9.50 7.49
CA ASP A 298 -0.65 -10.52 6.84
C ASP A 298 -1.22 -11.93 7.10
N TYR A 299 -1.38 -12.73 6.04
CA TYR A 299 -1.82 -14.13 6.14
C TYR A 299 -0.93 -14.96 7.07
N ASN A 300 0.38 -14.74 7.03
CA ASN A 300 1.35 -15.50 7.82
C ASN A 300 1.27 -15.18 9.31
N LEU A 301 0.86 -13.96 9.65
CA LEU A 301 0.61 -13.60 11.04
C LEU A 301 -0.63 -14.34 11.56
N VAL A 302 -1.70 -14.37 10.77
CA VAL A 302 -2.92 -15.11 11.10
C VAL A 302 -2.63 -16.62 11.20
N LYS A 303 -1.84 -17.17 10.29
CA LYS A 303 -1.40 -18.57 10.35
C LYS A 303 -0.61 -18.89 11.63
N ALA A 304 0.32 -18.01 12.02
CA ALA A 304 1.07 -18.14 13.26
C ALA A 304 0.15 -18.13 14.49
N MET A 305 -0.86 -17.25 14.51
CA MET A 305 -1.88 -17.23 15.56
C MET A 305 -2.67 -18.53 15.61
N ILE A 306 -3.20 -19.02 14.48
CA ILE A 306 -3.96 -20.28 14.42
C ILE A 306 -3.09 -21.47 14.89
N TYR A 307 -1.81 -21.50 14.50
CA TYR A 307 -0.88 -22.52 14.99
C TYR A 307 -0.73 -22.46 16.51
N LYS A 308 -0.54 -21.26 17.08
CA LYS A 308 -0.44 -21.11 18.54
C LYS A 308 -1.73 -21.51 19.26
N GLU A 309 -2.88 -21.14 18.72
CA GLU A 309 -4.18 -21.32 19.38
C GLU A 309 -4.71 -22.75 19.32
N SER A 310 -4.47 -23.44 18.21
CA SER A 310 -5.12 -24.73 17.94
C SER A 310 -4.18 -25.77 17.38
N ARG A 311 -2.89 -25.42 17.18
CA ARG A 311 -1.96 -26.22 16.38
C ARG A 311 -2.56 -26.59 15.02
N ILE A 312 -3.32 -25.63 14.48
CA ILE A 312 -4.13 -25.69 13.25
C ILE A 312 -5.18 -26.83 13.30
N GLY A 313 -5.94 -26.81 14.40
CA GLY A 313 -7.09 -27.67 14.66
C GLY A 313 -6.78 -29.05 15.24
N TYR A 314 -5.51 -29.36 15.53
CA TYR A 314 -5.11 -30.65 16.10
C TYR A 314 -5.04 -30.66 17.63
N TYR A 315 -4.99 -29.49 18.28
CA TYR A 315 -4.96 -29.39 19.73
C TYR A 315 -6.28 -29.88 20.33
N LYS A 316 -6.19 -30.86 21.24
CA LYS A 316 -7.31 -31.40 22.01
C LYS A 316 -7.02 -31.20 23.49
N SER A 317 -7.72 -30.28 24.12
CA SER A 317 -7.79 -30.18 25.58
C SER A 317 -9.13 -30.75 26.07
N GLU A 318 -9.13 -31.34 27.26
CA GLU A 318 -10.36 -31.78 27.93
C GLU A 318 -11.29 -30.60 28.23
N TYR A 319 -10.71 -29.41 28.45
CA TYR A 319 -11.43 -28.20 28.80
C TYR A 319 -11.89 -27.40 27.57
N TYR A 320 -11.21 -27.58 26.43
CA TYR A 320 -11.51 -26.81 25.22
C TYR A 320 -11.13 -27.58 23.95
N LYS A 321 -12.10 -27.74 23.05
CA LYS A 321 -11.89 -28.37 21.74
C LYS A 321 -11.56 -27.28 20.73
N ALA A 322 -10.33 -27.27 20.24
CA ALA A 322 -9.88 -26.30 19.23
C ALA A 322 -10.53 -26.52 17.84
N TYR A 323 -11.32 -27.58 17.68
CA TYR A 323 -12.13 -27.81 16.49
C TYR A 323 -13.62 -27.72 16.85
N PRO A 324 -14.43 -26.92 16.13
CA PRO A 324 -14.09 -26.18 14.91
C PRO A 324 -13.39 -24.82 15.14
N ASP A 325 -13.27 -24.36 16.39
CA ASP A 325 -12.84 -23.00 16.73
C ASP A 325 -11.31 -22.80 16.80
N VAL A 326 -10.68 -22.80 15.62
CA VAL A 326 -9.22 -22.78 15.47
C VAL A 326 -8.54 -21.44 15.82
N MET A 327 -9.30 -20.34 15.92
CA MET A 327 -8.85 -19.02 16.40
C MET A 327 -9.42 -18.62 17.77
N GLN A 328 -10.13 -19.52 18.44
CA GLN A 328 -10.71 -19.32 19.78
C GLN A 328 -11.75 -18.18 19.90
N VAL A 329 -12.43 -17.82 18.81
CA VAL A 329 -13.47 -16.77 18.83
C VAL A 329 -14.89 -17.31 19.02
N GLY A 330 -15.10 -18.60 18.83
CA GLY A 330 -16.34 -19.33 19.08
C GLY A 330 -16.49 -19.86 20.51
N ASP A 331 -15.46 -19.74 21.36
CA ASP A 331 -15.56 -20.08 22.78
C ASP A 331 -16.64 -19.22 23.44
N THR A 332 -17.65 -19.86 24.03
CA THR A 332 -18.75 -19.19 24.73
C THR A 332 -18.28 -18.42 25.96
N ASN A 333 -17.11 -18.77 26.51
CA ASN A 333 -16.49 -18.03 27.60
C ASN A 333 -15.63 -16.86 27.13
N ASN A 334 -15.34 -16.77 25.82
CA ASN A 334 -14.57 -15.67 25.26
C ASN A 334 -15.50 -14.48 24.97
N PRO A 335 -15.23 -13.28 25.53
CA PRO A 335 -16.03 -12.08 25.26
C PRO A 335 -16.03 -11.65 23.78
N ALA A 336 -15.13 -12.18 22.96
CA ALA A 336 -15.08 -11.93 21.52
C ALA A 336 -16.39 -12.27 20.82
N LEU A 337 -16.96 -13.44 21.08
CA LEU A 337 -18.20 -13.87 20.42
C LEU A 337 -19.37 -12.98 20.81
N ASN A 338 -19.46 -12.59 22.08
CA ASN A 338 -20.51 -11.70 22.57
C ASN A 338 -20.37 -10.28 22.00
N SER A 339 -19.13 -9.81 21.86
CA SER A 339 -18.84 -8.53 21.20
C SER A 339 -19.24 -8.57 19.73
N LEU A 340 -18.88 -9.63 19.00
CA LEU A 340 -19.23 -9.81 17.59
C LEU A 340 -20.74 -9.98 17.37
N ARG A 341 -21.46 -10.53 18.34
CA ARG A 341 -22.93 -10.66 18.32
C ARG A 341 -23.66 -9.38 18.73
N GLY A 342 -22.96 -8.35 19.21
CA GLY A 342 -23.57 -7.13 19.73
C GLY A 342 -24.42 -7.37 20.98
N VAL A 343 -24.06 -8.32 21.84
CA VAL A 343 -24.77 -8.60 23.08
C VAL A 343 -24.62 -7.40 24.02
N SER A 344 -25.73 -6.92 24.60
CA SER A 344 -25.75 -5.80 25.54
C SER A 344 -24.73 -6.00 26.68
N GLY A 345 -23.90 -4.98 26.94
CA GLY A 345 -22.82 -5.04 27.94
C GLY A 345 -21.45 -5.44 27.39
N TYR A 346 -21.36 -5.80 26.11
CA TYR A 346 -20.10 -6.00 25.41
C TYR A 346 -19.95 -4.91 24.35
N ASP A 347 -19.03 -3.97 24.56
CA ASP A 347 -18.85 -2.82 23.66
C ASP A 347 -18.47 -3.29 22.25
N ALA A 348 -19.39 -3.03 21.34
CA ALA A 348 -19.37 -3.50 19.96
C ALA A 348 -19.15 -2.34 18.96
N ASN A 349 -18.86 -1.15 19.48
CA ASN A 349 -18.85 0.08 18.68
C ASN A 349 -17.50 0.27 18.02
N GLU A 350 -17.49 0.35 16.68
CA GLU A 350 -16.32 0.78 15.92
C GLU A 350 -16.59 2.09 15.20
N PHE A 351 -15.61 2.99 15.14
CA PHE A 351 -15.75 4.28 14.45
C PHE A 351 -15.17 4.17 13.04
N VAL A 352 -15.86 4.69 12.02
CA VAL A 352 -15.36 4.67 10.63
C VAL A 352 -14.71 5.95 10.17
N SER A 353 -14.96 7.03 10.89
CA SER A 353 -14.45 8.35 10.58
C SER A 353 -13.58 8.85 11.71
N LYS A 354 -12.61 9.68 11.35
CA LYS A 354 -11.79 10.40 12.34
C LYS A 354 -12.64 11.42 13.10
N ASN A 355 -13.59 12.11 12.44
CA ASN A 355 -14.21 13.32 13.00
C ASN A 355 -15.76 13.28 13.05
N LYS A 356 -16.38 12.11 12.85
CA LYS A 356 -17.85 11.99 12.82
C LYS A 356 -18.36 10.95 13.80
N LYS A 357 -19.58 11.20 14.30
CA LYS A 357 -20.40 10.31 15.16
C LYS A 357 -20.85 9.01 14.46
N ASP A 358 -20.46 8.83 13.20
CA ASP A 358 -20.76 7.66 12.39
C ASP A 358 -19.98 6.47 12.96
N HIS A 359 -20.68 5.65 13.73
CA HIS A 359 -20.21 4.37 14.23
C HIS A 359 -20.67 3.28 13.26
N ILE A 360 -19.80 2.33 12.96
CA ILE A 360 -20.24 0.97 12.70
C ILE A 360 -20.64 0.44 14.08
N SER A 361 -21.92 0.58 14.41
CA SER A 361 -22.58 -0.56 15.07
C SER A 361 -22.39 -1.73 14.12
N TYR A 362 -22.14 -2.94 14.61
CA TYR A 362 -22.08 -4.16 13.80
C TYR A 362 -23.40 -4.41 13.05
N ASN A 363 -23.71 -3.58 12.05
CA ASN A 363 -24.70 -3.83 11.02
C ASN A 363 -24.00 -4.70 9.99
N PHE A 364 -23.60 -5.90 10.42
CA PHE A 364 -23.30 -6.94 9.47
C PHE A 364 -24.56 -7.14 8.60
N PRO A 365 -24.40 -7.47 7.31
CA PRO A 365 -25.52 -7.93 6.50
C PRO A 365 -26.34 -8.98 7.27
N GLU A 366 -27.67 -8.94 7.17
CA GLU A 366 -28.55 -9.84 7.94
C GLU A 366 -28.16 -11.31 7.75
N GLU A 367 -27.65 -11.66 6.57
CA GLU A 367 -27.16 -13.00 6.24
C GLU A 367 -25.93 -13.47 7.04
N TRP A 368 -25.19 -12.57 7.71
CA TRP A 368 -24.06 -12.91 8.57
C TRP A 368 -24.44 -12.97 10.05
N LEU A 369 -25.73 -12.71 10.36
CA LEU A 369 -26.26 -12.73 11.71
C LEU A 369 -27.18 -13.96 11.91
N PRO A 370 -27.11 -14.61 13.09
CA PRO A 370 -26.18 -14.34 14.18
C PRO A 370 -24.76 -14.83 13.83
N VAL A 371 -23.74 -14.22 14.43
CA VAL A 371 -22.36 -14.70 14.33
C VAL A 371 -22.27 -16.11 14.91
N LYS A 372 -21.82 -17.06 14.08
CA LYS A 372 -21.66 -18.48 14.39
C LYS A 372 -20.25 -18.95 14.01
N VAL A 373 -19.78 -19.96 14.74
CA VAL A 373 -18.50 -20.64 14.55
C VAL A 373 -18.75 -22.14 14.57
N GLU A 374 -19.33 -22.66 13.49
CA GLU A 374 -19.69 -24.07 13.31
C GLU A 374 -18.59 -24.84 12.57
N ASN A 375 -17.70 -24.14 11.88
CA ASN A 375 -16.59 -24.73 11.12
C ASN A 375 -15.31 -23.85 11.18
N PRO A 376 -14.14 -24.39 10.79
CA PRO A 376 -12.87 -23.65 10.82
C PRO A 376 -12.89 -22.39 9.94
N LYS A 377 -13.57 -22.41 8.79
CA LYS A 377 -13.67 -21.24 7.90
C LYS A 377 -14.34 -20.06 8.63
N GLU A 378 -15.42 -20.32 9.35
CA GLU A 378 -16.09 -19.32 10.18
C GLU A 378 -15.24 -18.86 11.36
N SER A 379 -14.55 -19.78 12.06
CA SER A 379 -13.62 -19.43 13.14
C SER A 379 -12.52 -18.49 12.65
N ILE A 380 -11.93 -18.78 11.48
CA ILE A 380 -10.89 -17.95 10.87
C ILE A 380 -11.46 -16.61 10.42
N PHE A 381 -12.61 -16.61 9.75
CA PHE A 381 -13.26 -15.38 9.27
C PHE A 381 -13.56 -14.41 10.41
N TRP A 382 -14.14 -14.90 11.50
CA TRP A 382 -14.46 -14.09 12.67
C TRP A 382 -13.24 -13.79 13.55
N GLY A 383 -12.25 -14.68 13.58
CA GLY A 383 -10.95 -14.47 14.25
C GLY A 383 -10.18 -13.31 13.63
N VAL A 384 -10.08 -13.27 12.31
CA VAL A 384 -9.50 -12.15 11.57
C VAL A 384 -10.28 -10.86 11.86
N ARG A 385 -11.61 -10.92 11.84
CA ARG A 385 -12.46 -9.75 12.15
C ARG A 385 -12.21 -9.21 13.56
N TRP A 386 -12.06 -10.10 14.53
CA TRP A 386 -11.78 -9.75 15.91
C TRP A 386 -10.39 -9.13 16.07
N LEU A 387 -9.38 -9.64 15.36
CA LEU A 387 -8.05 -9.03 15.34
C LEU A 387 -8.07 -7.58 14.80
N TYR A 388 -8.87 -7.31 13.78
CA TYR A 388 -9.11 -5.93 13.32
C TYR A 388 -9.80 -5.04 14.36
N ASN A 389 -10.72 -5.59 15.15
CA ASN A 389 -11.32 -4.85 16.26
C ASN A 389 -10.24 -4.45 17.29
N LYS A 390 -9.35 -5.39 17.64
CA LYS A 390 -8.26 -5.16 18.60
C LYS A 390 -7.19 -4.19 18.12
N ALA A 391 -6.95 -4.16 16.81
CA ALA A 391 -6.05 -3.21 16.19
C ALA A 391 -6.55 -1.76 16.23
N GLN A 392 -7.79 -1.51 16.64
CA GLN A 392 -8.34 -0.16 16.76
C GLN A 392 -8.13 0.40 18.17
N LYS A 393 -7.78 1.68 18.23
CA LYS A 393 -7.72 2.48 19.45
C LYS A 393 -8.61 3.70 19.28
N TYR A 394 -9.31 4.07 20.33
CA TYR A 394 -10.21 5.22 20.33
C TYR A 394 -9.75 6.22 21.40
N TYR A 395 -9.73 7.52 21.06
CA TYR A 395 -9.40 8.62 21.96
C TYR A 395 -10.52 9.67 21.96
N GLY A 396 -10.72 10.32 23.11
CA GLY A 396 -11.65 11.43 23.30
C GLY A 396 -12.42 11.34 24.61
N ALA A 397 -12.69 12.49 25.25
CA ALA A 397 -13.45 12.59 26.49
C ALA A 397 -14.96 12.40 26.22
N GLY A 398 -15.71 11.58 26.95
CA GLY A 398 -15.40 10.90 28.20
C GLY A 398 -16.50 9.93 28.61
N VAL A 399 -16.58 9.65 29.91
CA VAL A 399 -17.45 8.70 30.63
C VAL A 399 -18.96 9.00 30.51
N ASP A 400 -19.36 9.85 29.56
CA ASP A 400 -20.73 10.22 29.27
C ASP A 400 -21.05 9.77 27.83
N TYR A 401 -21.97 8.82 27.68
CA TYR A 401 -22.43 8.24 26.40
C TYR A 401 -22.86 9.31 25.37
N ASN A 402 -23.04 10.57 25.79
CA ASN A 402 -23.39 11.70 24.95
C ASN A 402 -22.22 12.28 24.12
N ASN A 403 -20.96 12.07 24.54
CA ASN A 403 -19.74 12.56 23.89
C ASN A 403 -18.83 11.39 23.44
N PRO A 404 -19.04 10.82 22.25
CA PRO A 404 -18.24 9.70 21.76
C PRO A 404 -16.79 10.11 21.46
N PRO A 405 -15.85 9.15 21.48
CA PRO A 405 -14.45 9.42 21.18
C PRO A 405 -14.31 10.03 19.78
N PHE A 406 -13.55 11.12 19.72
CA PHE A 406 -13.39 11.97 18.54
C PHE A 406 -12.19 11.59 17.68
N ASP A 407 -11.44 10.54 18.01
CA ASP A 407 -10.30 10.12 17.20
C ASP A 407 -10.11 8.60 17.24
N ARG A 408 -10.07 7.99 16.06
CA ARG A 408 -9.66 6.59 15.84
C ARG A 408 -8.21 6.53 15.40
N GLU A 409 -7.45 5.61 15.99
CA GLU A 409 -6.09 5.25 15.57
C GLU A 409 -5.99 3.75 15.34
N TRP A 410 -5.13 3.35 14.40
CA TRP A 410 -4.73 1.95 14.21
C TRP A 410 -3.44 1.67 14.98
N LYS A 411 -3.51 0.70 15.89
CA LYS A 411 -2.35 0.14 16.59
C LYS A 411 -1.54 -0.72 15.62
N PRO A 412 -0.22 -0.88 15.86
CA PRO A 412 0.56 -1.92 15.21
C PRO A 412 -0.03 -3.31 15.45
N TRP A 413 0.14 -4.23 14.51
CA TRP A 413 -0.35 -5.61 14.63
C TRP A 413 0.22 -6.34 15.85
N GLU A 414 1.46 -6.05 16.26
CA GLU A 414 2.06 -6.57 17.49
C GLU A 414 1.20 -6.25 18.72
N GLN A 415 0.74 -5.01 18.84
CA GLN A 415 -0.12 -4.60 19.94
C GLN A 415 -1.53 -5.19 19.82
N ALA A 416 -2.05 -5.33 18.59
CA ALA A 416 -3.35 -5.96 18.37
C ALA A 416 -3.37 -7.41 18.88
N ILE A 417 -2.27 -8.16 18.77
CA ILE A 417 -2.13 -9.54 19.29
C ILE A 417 -2.12 -9.56 20.82
N ILE A 418 -1.44 -8.60 21.45
CA ILE A 418 -1.47 -8.45 22.92
C ILE A 418 -2.91 -8.22 23.38
N ASP A 419 -3.66 -7.40 22.65
CA ASP A 419 -5.04 -7.06 23.00
C ASP A 419 -6.05 -8.15 22.58
N TYR A 420 -5.65 -9.03 21.66
CA TYR A 420 -6.40 -10.23 21.26
C TYR A 420 -6.48 -11.24 22.40
N ASN A 421 -5.37 -11.47 23.11
CA ASN A 421 -5.31 -12.40 24.22
C ASN A 421 -5.60 -11.69 25.56
N GLY A 422 -6.75 -11.99 26.17
CA GLY A 422 -7.15 -11.42 27.46
C GLY A 422 -6.42 -11.98 28.69
N SER A 423 -5.52 -12.95 28.53
CA SER A 423 -4.85 -13.61 29.65
C SER A 423 -3.73 -12.75 30.28
N PRO A 424 -3.34 -13.03 31.54
CA PRO A 424 -2.16 -12.42 32.16
C PRO A 424 -0.85 -12.65 31.40
N LYS A 425 -0.80 -13.69 30.54
CA LYS A 425 0.37 -14.11 29.74
C LYS A 425 0.38 -13.51 28.33
N LYS A 426 -0.42 -12.48 28.05
CA LYS A 426 -0.56 -11.88 26.71
C LYS A 426 0.76 -11.45 26.03
N TYR A 427 1.77 -11.04 26.79
CA TYR A 427 3.09 -10.67 26.24
C TYR A 427 3.92 -11.90 25.84
N GLU A 428 3.84 -12.98 26.63
CA GLU A 428 4.45 -14.28 26.30
C GLU A 428 3.80 -14.84 25.02
N TYR A 429 2.48 -14.82 24.98
CA TYR A 429 1.69 -15.21 23.80
C TYR A 429 2.06 -14.41 22.55
N GLN A 430 2.17 -13.08 22.65
CA GLN A 430 2.60 -12.25 21.53
C GLN A 430 4.01 -12.60 21.06
N LYS A 431 4.96 -12.78 21.98
CA LYS A 431 6.33 -13.16 21.65
C LYS A 431 6.38 -14.49 20.90
N GLU A 432 5.66 -15.49 21.38
CA GLU A 432 5.59 -16.82 20.74
C GLU A 432 5.01 -16.75 19.32
N ILE A 433 3.93 -15.99 19.12
CA ILE A 433 3.36 -15.78 17.77
C ILE A 433 4.36 -15.06 16.87
N TRP A 434 5.04 -14.04 17.38
CA TRP A 434 6.00 -13.28 16.59
C TRP A 434 7.21 -14.14 16.20
N GLU A 435 7.64 -15.05 17.07
CA GLU A 435 8.70 -16.01 16.80
C GLU A 435 8.30 -16.99 15.67
N ILE A 436 7.08 -17.52 15.74
CA ILE A 436 6.51 -18.36 14.65
C ILE A 436 6.43 -17.56 13.35
N TYR A 437 5.95 -16.31 13.42
CA TYR A 437 5.70 -15.45 12.28
C TYR A 437 6.97 -14.94 11.59
N LYS A 438 8.02 -14.61 12.35
CA LYS A 438 9.27 -14.04 11.83
C LYS A 438 10.34 -15.08 11.53
N ASN A 439 10.41 -16.13 12.36
CA ASN A 439 11.51 -17.09 12.34
C ASN A 439 11.04 -18.51 12.01
N GLY A 440 9.73 -18.77 12.05
CA GLY A 440 9.18 -20.10 11.81
C GLY A 440 9.57 -21.08 12.90
N VAL A 441 9.74 -20.61 14.13
CA VAL A 441 10.09 -21.43 15.28
C VAL A 441 8.96 -21.39 16.30
N ASP A 442 8.47 -22.55 16.72
CA ASP A 442 7.42 -22.65 17.74
C ASP A 442 7.99 -22.60 19.18
N PRO A 443 7.15 -22.52 20.23
CA PRO A 443 7.61 -22.44 21.62
C PRO A 443 8.47 -23.63 22.08
N ASP A 444 8.33 -24.79 21.42
CA ASP A 444 9.10 -26.00 21.71
C ASP A 444 10.42 -26.05 20.91
N GLY A 445 10.71 -25.03 20.10
CA GLY A 445 11.90 -24.94 19.25
C GLY A 445 11.78 -25.69 17.93
N ASN A 446 10.59 -26.16 17.54
CA ASN A 446 10.40 -26.81 16.26
C ASN A 446 10.43 -25.79 15.12
N ILE A 447 11.20 -26.08 14.09
CA ILE A 447 11.27 -25.27 12.87
C ILE A 447 10.11 -25.66 11.96
N LEU A 448 9.10 -24.79 11.89
CA LEU A 448 7.93 -24.90 11.02
C LEU A 448 8.25 -24.49 9.60
N TRP A 449 9.10 -23.49 9.38
CA TRP A 449 9.57 -23.12 8.05
C TRP A 449 10.92 -22.46 8.19
N LYS A 450 11.76 -22.59 7.15
CA LYS A 450 13.06 -21.91 7.11
C LYS A 450 12.92 -20.68 6.26
N LYS A 451 13.28 -19.53 6.82
CA LYS A 451 13.51 -18.34 6.01
C LYS A 451 14.59 -18.68 4.99
N ASN A 452 14.26 -18.54 3.71
CA ASN A 452 15.18 -18.85 2.63
C ASN A 452 16.21 -17.73 2.57
N ASP A 453 17.22 -17.76 3.45
CA ASP A 453 18.31 -16.77 3.52
C ASP A 453 19.31 -16.92 2.35
N SER A 454 18.89 -17.53 1.25
CA SER A 454 19.72 -17.84 0.07
C SER A 454 20.36 -16.58 -0.53
N GLY A 455 19.73 -15.41 -0.40
CA GLY A 455 20.33 -14.13 -0.78
C GLY A 455 21.54 -13.73 0.07
N PHE A 456 21.51 -14.02 1.38
CA PHE A 456 22.61 -13.69 2.29
C PHE A 456 23.76 -14.70 2.21
N SER A 457 23.46 -15.97 1.90
CA SER A 457 24.47 -17.01 1.66
C SER A 457 25.30 -16.69 0.42
N LEU A 458 24.67 -16.25 -0.67
CA LEU A 458 25.36 -15.92 -1.92
C LEU A 458 26.21 -14.65 -1.77
N ILE A 459 25.73 -13.64 -1.04
CA ILE A 459 26.52 -12.44 -0.70
C ILE A 459 27.70 -12.79 0.20
N LYS A 460 27.51 -13.61 1.24
CA LYS A 460 28.63 -14.09 2.09
C LYS A 460 29.65 -14.88 1.26
N MET A 461 29.18 -15.73 0.35
CA MET A 461 30.05 -16.49 -0.55
C MET A 461 30.83 -15.55 -1.51
N LEU A 462 30.17 -14.53 -2.08
CA LEU A 462 30.81 -13.53 -2.91
C LEU A 462 31.81 -12.66 -2.13
N ILE A 463 31.53 -12.33 -0.86
CA ILE A 463 32.46 -11.62 0.02
C ILE A 463 33.68 -12.52 0.31
N VAL A 464 33.48 -13.80 0.60
CA VAL A 464 34.59 -14.74 0.82
C VAL A 464 35.43 -14.92 -0.44
N ILE A 465 34.80 -15.07 -1.62
CA ILE A 465 35.49 -15.14 -2.90
C ILE A 465 36.25 -13.83 -3.18
N GLY A 466 35.61 -12.68 -2.96
CA GLY A 466 36.24 -11.36 -3.10
C GLY A 466 37.45 -11.20 -2.18
N LEU A 467 37.35 -11.65 -0.92
CA LEU A 467 38.45 -11.62 0.04
C LEU A 467 39.60 -12.55 -0.40
N LEU A 468 39.30 -13.74 -0.92
CA LEU A 468 40.31 -14.68 -1.45
C LEU A 468 41.01 -14.12 -2.70
N ILE A 469 40.27 -13.46 -3.60
CA ILE A 469 40.86 -12.80 -4.77
C ILE A 469 41.72 -11.61 -4.33
N SER A 470 41.24 -10.80 -3.37
CA SER A 470 41.99 -9.65 -2.87
C SER A 470 43.26 -10.05 -2.14
N SER A 471 43.24 -11.13 -1.33
CA SER A 471 44.43 -11.64 -0.67
C SER A 471 45.44 -12.21 -1.68
N SER A 472 44.95 -12.88 -2.73
CA SER A 472 45.80 -13.37 -3.82
C SER A 472 46.47 -12.22 -4.58
N LEU A 473 45.73 -11.15 -4.87
CA LEU A 473 46.26 -9.95 -5.54
C LEU A 473 47.23 -9.17 -4.64
N ILE A 474 46.96 -9.07 -3.34
CA ILE A 474 47.89 -8.48 -2.36
C ILE A 474 49.17 -9.30 -2.29
N TRP A 475 49.07 -10.63 -2.30
CA TRP A 475 50.24 -11.52 -2.29
C TRP A 475 51.06 -11.39 -3.58
N LEU A 476 50.41 -11.29 -4.73
CA LEU A 476 51.06 -11.03 -6.02
C LEU A 476 51.73 -9.64 -6.05
N TYR A 477 51.06 -8.62 -5.54
CA TYR A 477 51.62 -7.27 -5.39
C TYR A 477 52.82 -7.27 -4.45
N PHE A 478 52.75 -7.99 -3.33
CA PHE A 478 53.90 -8.18 -2.43
C PHE A 478 55.05 -8.91 -3.12
N LEU A 479 54.80 -9.96 -3.90
CA LEU A 479 55.86 -10.64 -4.66
C LEU A 479 56.53 -9.72 -5.68
N VAL A 480 55.76 -8.93 -6.42
CA VAL A 480 56.29 -7.93 -7.37
C VAL A 480 57.06 -6.84 -6.63
N LYS A 481 56.55 -6.37 -5.49
CA LYS A 481 57.19 -5.31 -4.71
C LYS A 481 58.43 -5.81 -3.96
N VAL A 482 58.45 -7.05 -3.48
CA VAL A 482 59.61 -7.70 -2.85
C VAL A 482 60.70 -7.96 -3.89
N ASN A 483 60.36 -8.39 -5.11
CA ASN A 483 61.34 -8.43 -6.20
C ASN A 483 61.93 -7.05 -6.54
N ASN A 484 61.12 -5.98 -6.45
CA ASN A 484 61.61 -4.61 -6.64
C ASN A 484 62.31 -4.01 -5.40
N LEU A 485 62.16 -4.59 -4.21
CA LEU A 485 62.76 -4.13 -2.95
C LEU A 485 64.07 -4.86 -2.60
N ILE A 486 64.38 -5.97 -3.26
CA ILE A 486 65.70 -6.61 -3.13
C ILE A 486 66.81 -5.78 -3.83
N ASP A 487 66.46 -4.79 -4.66
CA ASP A 487 67.43 -3.90 -5.33
C ASP A 487 67.64 -2.53 -4.66
N ASN A 488 67.05 -2.21 -3.50
CA ASN A 488 67.37 -0.96 -2.79
C ASN A 488 67.38 -1.08 -1.26
N CYS A 489 68.54 -0.71 -0.73
CA CYS A 489 69.03 -0.75 0.64
C CYS A 489 68.25 0.08 1.70
N VAL A 490 68.19 -0.47 2.93
CA VAL A 490 68.68 0.09 4.22
C VAL A 490 67.92 1.24 4.94
N CYS A 491 67.60 0.94 6.22
CA CYS A 491 67.50 1.77 7.45
C CYS A 491 66.21 2.51 7.93
N ALA A 492 65.96 2.30 9.24
CA ALA A 492 65.20 3.08 10.25
C ALA A 492 63.65 3.03 10.16
N GLU A 493 62.83 3.02 11.22
CA GLU A 493 63.00 3.17 12.68
C GLU A 493 61.72 2.68 13.39
N THR A 494 61.85 2.27 14.65
CA THR A 494 60.81 1.79 15.57
C THR A 494 60.28 2.91 16.49
N ALA A 495 58.96 3.02 16.70
CA ALA A 495 58.30 3.42 17.98
C ALA A 495 56.78 3.68 17.76
N VAL A 496 56.01 3.69 18.85
CA VAL A 496 54.61 4.21 18.98
C VAL A 496 53.45 3.19 18.95
N LEU A 497 53.54 2.03 19.63
CA LEU A 497 52.33 1.25 19.97
C LEU A 497 52.44 0.51 21.32
N SER A 498 52.95 1.16 22.36
CA SER A 498 52.97 0.58 23.71
C SER A 498 52.51 1.56 24.80
N GLU A 499 51.32 2.14 24.69
CA GLU A 499 50.80 2.94 25.82
C GLU A 499 49.28 3.13 25.91
N ILE A 500 48.45 2.11 25.61
CA ILE A 500 47.02 2.15 25.99
C ILE A 500 46.53 0.74 26.36
N SER A 501 46.98 0.20 27.50
CA SER A 501 46.34 -0.98 28.10
C SER A 501 46.54 -1.09 29.62
N ARG A 502 46.47 0.03 30.35
CA ARG A 502 46.38 -0.01 31.82
C ARG A 502 45.51 1.10 32.36
N ASN A 503 44.26 0.77 32.71
CA ASN A 503 43.68 0.97 34.05
C ASN A 503 42.15 1.07 33.97
N THR A 504 41.48 0.01 34.41
CA THR A 504 40.08 0.04 34.86
C THR A 504 40.04 -0.57 36.25
N GLN A 505 39.87 0.25 37.29
CA GLN A 505 39.40 -0.23 38.59
C GLN A 505 38.70 0.91 39.39
N TYR A 506 37.38 0.75 39.53
CA TYR A 506 36.43 1.35 40.49
C TYR A 506 36.58 2.84 40.90
N GLY A 507 35.64 3.66 40.45
CA GLY A 507 35.31 4.98 40.99
C GLY A 507 34.12 5.56 40.24
N GLU A 508 33.26 6.33 40.91
CA GLU A 508 32.16 7.08 40.30
C GLU A 508 32.62 7.77 39.01
N PHE A 509 31.93 7.50 37.91
CA PHE A 509 32.33 7.99 36.59
C PHE A 509 31.95 9.47 36.46
N ASN A 510 32.87 10.36 36.81
CA ASN A 510 32.88 11.71 36.23
C ASN A 510 33.40 11.58 34.80
N TYR A 511 32.50 11.63 33.82
CA TYR A 511 32.90 11.79 32.43
C TYR A 511 33.76 13.04 32.30
N SER A 512 34.83 12.94 31.51
CA SER A 512 35.55 14.13 31.12
C SER A 512 34.62 15.06 30.32
N ALA A 513 34.79 16.37 30.45
CA ALA A 513 34.02 17.34 29.68
C ALA A 513 34.14 17.09 28.16
N GLU A 514 35.25 16.48 27.72
CA GLU A 514 35.52 16.11 26.34
C GLU A 514 34.64 14.95 25.84
N GLU A 515 34.38 13.94 26.67
CA GLU A 515 33.49 12.82 26.32
C GLU A 515 32.03 13.28 26.22
N HIS A 516 31.60 14.19 27.11
CA HIS A 516 30.27 14.80 27.03
C HIS A 516 30.09 15.62 25.74
N GLU A 517 31.09 16.41 25.37
CA GLU A 517 31.06 17.20 24.12
C GLU A 517 31.08 16.31 22.87
N LEU A 518 31.79 15.19 22.89
CA LEU A 518 31.78 14.23 21.78
C LEU A 518 30.40 13.59 21.57
N ILE A 519 29.77 13.11 22.66
CA ILE A 519 28.42 12.54 22.62
C ILE A 519 27.42 13.59 22.16
N ARG A 520 27.55 14.84 22.63
CA ARG A 520 26.72 15.98 22.23
C ARG A 520 26.84 16.31 20.74
N ALA A 521 28.07 16.32 20.22
CA ALA A 521 28.32 16.58 18.81
C ALA A 521 27.72 15.49 17.91
N ILE A 522 27.79 14.22 18.32
CA ILE A 522 27.14 13.10 17.63
C ILE A 522 25.62 13.27 17.65
N PHE A 523 25.04 13.60 18.82
CA PHE A 523 23.61 13.84 18.98
C PHE A 523 23.10 14.96 18.05
N LEU A 524 23.78 16.10 18.03
CA LEU A 524 23.39 17.24 17.19
C LEU A 524 23.51 16.91 15.70
N ARG A 525 24.51 16.13 15.31
CA ARG A 525 24.67 15.66 13.93
C ARG A 525 23.55 14.72 13.50
N ASP A 526 23.19 13.75 14.36
CA ASP A 526 22.09 12.82 14.09
C ASP A 526 20.74 13.58 13.97
N LEU A 527 20.54 14.62 14.79
CA LEU A 527 19.40 15.54 14.70
C LEU A 527 19.36 16.36 13.40
N GLU A 528 20.51 16.84 12.92
CA GLU A 528 20.65 17.56 11.65
C GLU A 528 20.36 16.66 10.45
N GLN A 529 20.75 15.38 10.54
CA GLN A 529 20.48 14.37 9.52
C GLN A 529 18.99 14.00 9.49
N TYR A 530 18.33 13.95 10.65
CA TYR A 530 16.87 13.77 10.74
C TYR A 530 16.08 14.86 9.99
N LYS A 531 16.55 16.11 9.95
CA LYS A 531 15.89 17.15 9.12
C LYS A 531 15.84 16.80 7.64
N LYS A 532 16.77 15.97 7.16
CA LYS A 532 16.96 15.69 5.74
C LYS A 532 16.13 14.49 5.28
N ASP A 533 15.81 13.54 6.17
CA ASP A 533 15.16 12.26 5.80
C ASP A 533 14.06 11.81 6.79
N LYS A 534 13.00 11.18 6.25
CA LYS A 534 11.84 10.66 7.00
C LYS A 534 12.13 9.31 7.70
N TYR A 535 13.00 9.29 8.72
CA TYR A 535 13.32 8.06 9.49
C TYR A 535 12.37 7.79 10.66
N HIS A 536 12.29 6.52 11.08
CA HIS A 536 11.60 6.08 12.30
C HIS A 536 12.41 6.45 13.56
N TYR A 537 11.71 6.80 14.64
CA TYR A 537 12.25 7.44 15.85
C TYR A 537 13.40 6.65 16.53
N GLY A 538 13.41 5.32 16.44
CA GLY A 538 14.43 4.47 17.06
C GLY A 538 15.79 4.52 16.36
N ASP A 539 15.82 4.82 15.06
CA ASP A 539 17.06 4.85 14.28
C ASP A 539 17.86 6.14 14.50
N VAL A 540 17.19 7.22 14.93
CA VAL A 540 17.80 8.54 15.17
C VAL A 540 18.86 8.49 16.26
N PHE A 541 18.65 7.64 17.27
CA PHE A 541 19.51 7.59 18.44
C PHE A 541 20.47 6.41 18.43
N LYS A 542 20.46 5.59 17.37
CA LYS A 542 21.23 4.35 17.35
C LYS A 542 22.73 4.59 17.50
N ASN A 543 23.29 5.55 16.76
CA ASN A 543 24.72 5.87 16.88
C ASN A 543 25.05 6.44 18.26
N THR A 544 24.18 7.28 18.80
CA THR A 544 24.34 7.87 20.14
C THR A 544 24.26 6.79 21.23
N ILE A 545 23.34 5.84 21.11
CA ILE A 545 23.20 4.69 22.03
C ILE A 545 24.40 3.76 21.91
N ASP A 546 24.81 3.41 20.69
CA ASP A 546 25.95 2.52 20.44
C ASP A 546 27.25 3.13 20.97
N GLU A 547 27.47 4.44 20.76
CA GLU A 547 28.64 5.13 21.31
C GLU A 547 28.54 5.27 22.83
N CYS A 548 27.33 5.46 23.36
CA CYS A 548 27.14 5.50 24.79
C CYS A 548 27.43 4.15 25.47
N GLN A 549 27.03 3.05 24.83
CA GLN A 549 27.33 1.69 25.29
C GLN A 549 28.84 1.40 25.24
N LYS A 550 29.55 1.86 24.20
CA LYS A 550 31.02 1.72 24.12
C LYS A 550 31.75 2.53 25.18
N SER A 551 31.25 3.72 25.47
CA SER A 551 31.83 4.63 26.48
C SER A 551 31.27 4.39 27.89
N ASN A 552 30.47 3.33 28.07
CA ASN A 552 29.85 2.92 29.33
C ASN A 552 29.10 4.07 30.04
N CYS A 553 28.35 4.88 29.27
CA CYS A 553 27.61 6.01 29.83
C CYS A 553 26.23 5.71 30.42
N ASP A 554 25.83 6.52 31.40
CA ASP A 554 24.46 6.47 31.95
C ASP A 554 23.46 7.03 30.93
N LEU A 555 22.79 6.10 30.25
CA LEU A 555 21.83 6.39 29.19
C LEU A 555 20.66 7.24 29.69
N GLU A 556 20.25 7.08 30.96
CA GLU A 556 19.12 7.81 31.54
C GLU A 556 19.45 9.30 31.72
N TYR A 557 20.65 9.60 32.20
CA TYR A 557 21.13 10.98 32.36
C TYR A 557 21.32 11.69 31.02
N ILE A 558 21.84 10.98 30.01
CA ILE A 558 21.98 11.45 28.63
C ILE A 558 20.63 11.74 28.00
N ILE A 559 19.69 10.79 28.03
CA ILE A 559 18.36 10.97 27.44
C ILE A 559 17.66 12.17 28.09
N THR A 560 17.73 12.30 29.41
CA THR A 560 17.09 13.41 30.14
C THR A 560 17.71 14.76 29.80
N GLY A 561 19.05 14.86 29.72
CA GLY A 561 19.75 16.09 29.34
C GLY A 561 19.49 16.52 27.89
N TYR A 562 19.41 15.56 26.96
CA TYR A 562 19.13 15.84 25.55
C TYR A 562 17.65 16.05 25.25
N TYR A 563 16.74 15.55 26.09
CA TYR A 563 15.31 15.81 25.99
C TYR A 563 15.00 17.31 26.12
N ASP A 564 15.69 18.02 27.02
CA ASP A 564 15.54 19.47 27.18
C ASP A 564 16.03 20.25 25.95
N ASP A 565 17.14 19.81 25.34
CA ASP A 565 17.63 20.38 24.09
C ASP A 565 16.65 20.11 22.94
N LEU A 566 16.06 18.91 22.86
CA LEU A 566 15.02 18.55 21.88
C LEU A 566 13.73 19.38 22.07
N VAL A 567 13.30 19.60 23.31
CA VAL A 567 12.13 20.41 23.66
C VAL A 567 12.37 21.90 23.34
N LYS A 568 13.55 22.44 23.66
CA LYS A 568 13.95 23.79 23.22
C LYS A 568 13.93 23.89 21.69
N TYR A 569 14.43 22.87 21.01
CA TYR A 569 14.57 22.82 19.57
C TYR A 569 13.24 22.71 18.80
N THR A 570 12.28 21.93 19.34
CA THR A 570 10.92 21.85 18.80
C THR A 570 10.13 23.13 19.05
N ARG A 571 10.43 23.87 20.13
CA ARG A 571 9.80 25.16 20.42
C ARG A 571 10.36 26.32 19.59
N SER A 572 11.61 26.25 19.12
CA SER A 572 12.24 27.30 18.30
C SER A 572 11.95 27.20 16.80
N ASN A 573 11.45 26.05 16.31
CA ASN A 573 11.02 25.86 14.92
C ASN A 573 9.52 26.14 14.74
N LYS A 574 9.13 27.42 14.93
CA LYS A 574 7.89 27.99 14.39
C LYS A 574 8.14 28.71 13.07
#